data_AF-A0A5B9W252-F1
#
_entry.id   AF-A0A5B9W252-F1
#
_cell.length_a   1.000
_cell.length_b   1.000
_cell.length_c   1.000
_cell.angle_alpha   90.00
_cell.angle_beta   90.00
_cell.angle_gamma   90.00
#
_symmetry.space_group_name_H-M   'P 1'
#
loop_
_entity.id
_entity.type
_entity.pdbx_description
1 polymer ?
#
loop_
_entity_poly.entity_id
_entity_poly.type
_entity_poly.pdbx_seq_one_letter_code
_entity_poly.pdbx_strand_id
1 'polypeptide(L)'
;MNSRFVRLLRDTSAVAAAILLGAVVCPGCGDPSVGSPATRLAGRITYNGRAVKNHVLIFTPEGENKEDWAYAITDGEGKFLVFASARAGDMMPGVYRIALRKDGLVAPDNGAMKDRRAAWRGGELPGRFYDADHSGIWTKLERSACWIRIDLRDESESGSAERETDLSRAGRGLPPRDTPGGVT
;
A
#
# COMPACT_ATOMS: atom_id res chain seq x y z
N MET A 1 -2.80 48.41 6.16
CA MET A 1 -2.95 49.71 5.45
C MET A 1 -1.53 50.10 5.01
N ASN A 2 -1.12 50.07 3.74
CA ASN A 2 -1.77 50.58 2.53
C ASN A 2 -1.42 49.77 1.28
N SER A 3 -2.44 49.59 0.45
CA SER A 3 -2.40 49.09 -0.92
C SER A 3 -1.77 50.11 -1.87
N ARG A 4 -1.06 49.64 -2.90
CA ARG A 4 -0.97 50.19 -4.29
C ARG A 4 0.42 49.93 -4.90
N PHE A 5 0.62 48.77 -5.51
CA PHE A 5 1.62 48.60 -6.58
C PHE A 5 1.06 47.63 -7.63
N VAL A 6 -0.06 48.05 -8.22
CA VAL A 6 -0.58 47.52 -9.48
C VAL A 6 -0.51 48.67 -10.47
N ARG A 7 0.03 48.37 -11.66
CA ARG A 7 0.06 49.15 -12.94
C ARG A 7 1.47 49.55 -13.38
N LEU A 8 2.07 48.67 -14.18
CA LEU A 8 2.71 49.07 -15.44
C LEU A 8 2.62 47.87 -16.41
N LEU A 9 1.47 47.82 -17.08
CA LEU A 9 1.21 47.13 -18.34
C LEU A 9 1.55 48.09 -19.49
N ARG A 10 1.85 47.51 -20.67
CA ARG A 10 2.21 48.11 -21.98
C ARG A 10 3.72 48.27 -22.13
N ASP A 11 4.37 47.60 -23.06
CA ASP A 11 4.15 47.67 -24.52
C ASP A 11 4.22 46.26 -25.17
N THR A 12 3.17 45.72 -25.81
CA THR A 12 2.74 45.86 -27.23
C THR A 12 3.78 45.54 -28.32
N SER A 13 3.32 44.70 -29.25
CA SER A 13 3.80 44.43 -30.63
C SER A 13 4.78 43.26 -30.78
N ALA A 14 4.34 42.04 -31.11
CA ALA A 14 3.85 41.63 -32.44
C ALA A 14 4.78 42.08 -33.57
N VAL A 15 5.48 41.13 -34.20
CA VAL A 15 5.59 40.91 -35.67
C VAL A 15 6.74 39.92 -35.98
N ALA A 16 6.40 38.95 -36.85
CA ALA A 16 7.25 38.13 -37.73
C ALA A 16 8.19 37.08 -37.08
N ALA A 17 7.90 35.78 -37.16
CA ALA A 17 7.97 34.94 -38.37
C ALA A 17 9.39 34.85 -38.96
N ALA A 18 10.19 33.90 -38.48
CA ALA A 18 11.37 33.40 -39.18
C ALA A 18 11.55 31.91 -38.86
N ILE A 19 10.88 31.10 -39.69
CA ILE A 19 11.34 29.84 -40.28
C ILE A 19 12.63 29.26 -39.65
N LEU A 20 12.48 28.18 -38.89
CA LEU A 20 13.53 27.17 -38.77
C LEU A 20 12.87 25.79 -38.77
N LEU A 21 12.60 25.32 -39.99
CA LEU A 21 12.45 23.91 -40.33
C LEU A 21 13.74 23.18 -39.92
N GLY A 22 13.86 22.85 -38.64
CA GLY A 22 14.80 21.85 -38.15
C GLY A 22 14.09 20.51 -38.14
N ALA A 23 14.14 19.77 -39.26
CA ALA A 23 13.78 18.36 -39.28
C ALA A 23 14.77 17.60 -38.38
N VAL A 24 14.45 17.55 -37.08
CA VAL A 24 15.12 16.68 -36.13
C VAL A 24 14.64 15.27 -36.43
N VAL A 25 15.38 14.61 -37.33
CA VAL A 25 15.29 13.17 -37.51
C VAL A 25 15.85 12.56 -36.24
N CYS A 26 14.97 12.28 -35.27
CA CYS A 26 15.32 11.44 -34.14
C CYS A 26 15.72 10.08 -34.71
N PRO A 27 16.98 9.62 -34.58
CA PRO A 27 17.29 8.24 -34.91
C PRO A 27 16.37 7.36 -34.07
N GLY A 28 15.57 6.55 -34.77
CA GLY A 28 14.70 5.57 -34.15
C GLY A 28 15.53 4.74 -33.18
N CYS A 29 15.26 4.94 -31.90
CA CYS A 29 15.66 4.02 -30.85
C CYS A 29 14.84 2.75 -31.10
N GLY A 30 15.39 1.88 -31.94
CA GLY A 30 14.98 0.49 -31.99
C GLY A 30 15.36 -0.09 -30.65
N ASP A 31 14.41 -0.17 -29.72
CA ASP A 31 14.58 -0.92 -28.49
C ASP A 31 14.49 -2.40 -28.88
N PRO A 32 15.60 -3.15 -28.84
CA PRO A 32 15.60 -4.54 -29.24
C PRO A 32 14.83 -5.29 -28.17
N SER A 33 13.58 -5.70 -28.48
CA SER A 33 12.85 -6.76 -27.79
C SER A 33 13.15 -6.82 -26.28
N VAL A 34 12.87 -5.73 -25.57
CA VAL A 34 12.97 -5.72 -24.11
C VAL A 34 11.86 -6.64 -23.63
N GLY A 35 12.22 -7.90 -23.35
CA GLY A 35 11.40 -8.78 -22.54
C GLY A 35 10.97 -7.96 -21.33
N SER A 36 9.65 -7.76 -21.20
CA SER A 36 9.06 -6.83 -20.24
C SER A 36 9.83 -6.92 -18.92
N PRO A 37 10.51 -5.85 -18.47
CA PRO A 37 11.44 -5.95 -17.36
C PRO A 37 10.67 -6.53 -16.19
N ALA A 38 11.15 -7.66 -15.68
CA ALA A 38 10.68 -8.30 -14.46
C ALA A 38 10.31 -7.21 -13.45
N THR A 39 9.03 -7.12 -13.07
CA THR A 39 8.57 -6.05 -12.18
C THR A 39 9.14 -6.32 -10.80
N ARG A 40 10.29 -5.71 -10.52
CA ARG A 40 10.97 -5.82 -9.23
C ARG A 40 10.20 -4.96 -8.23
N LEU A 41 9.30 -5.59 -7.49
CA LEU A 41 8.54 -4.96 -6.43
C LEU A 41 9.38 -4.84 -5.16
N ALA A 42 9.52 -3.63 -4.64
CA ALA A 42 10.13 -3.36 -3.35
C ALA A 42 9.09 -2.76 -2.39
N GLY A 43 9.43 -2.67 -1.10
CA GLY A 43 8.53 -2.03 -0.17
C GLY A 43 9.06 -1.86 1.23
N ARG A 44 8.18 -1.36 2.11
CA ARG A 44 8.44 -1.23 3.53
C ARG A 44 7.22 -1.64 4.35
N ILE A 45 7.47 -2.38 5.43
CA ILE A 45 6.43 -2.80 6.38
C ILE A 45 6.70 -2.26 7.79
N THR A 46 5.66 -1.73 8.41
CA THR A 46 5.67 -1.28 9.81
C THR A 46 4.50 -1.90 10.58
N TYR A 47 4.63 -2.00 11.90
CA TYR A 47 3.56 -2.37 12.83
C TYR A 47 3.54 -1.36 13.97
N ASN A 48 2.41 -0.68 14.16
CA ASN A 48 2.26 0.42 15.11
C ASN A 48 3.41 1.46 14.97
N GLY A 49 3.76 1.79 13.72
CA GLY A 49 4.83 2.72 13.37
C GLY A 49 6.27 2.19 13.53
N ARG A 50 6.45 0.96 14.04
CA ARG A 50 7.77 0.32 14.20
C ARG A 50 8.08 -0.58 13.02
N ALA A 51 9.32 -0.59 12.57
CA ALA A 51 9.75 -1.50 11.50
C ALA A 51 9.57 -2.97 11.91
N VAL A 52 8.91 -3.75 11.06
CA VAL A 52 8.85 -5.22 11.16
C VAL A 52 10.12 -5.76 10.50
N LYS A 53 11.02 -6.35 11.29
CA LYS A 53 12.37 -6.73 10.85
C LYS A 53 12.52 -8.24 10.78
N ASN A 54 13.34 -8.74 9.86
CA ASN A 54 13.73 -10.15 9.74
C ASN A 54 12.56 -11.14 9.58
N HIS A 55 11.39 -10.67 9.14
CA HIS A 55 10.23 -11.51 8.83
C HIS A 55 10.20 -11.85 7.34
N VAL A 56 9.70 -13.05 7.04
CA VAL A 56 9.35 -13.47 5.68
C VAL A 56 7.90 -13.07 5.39
N LEU A 57 7.69 -12.34 4.31
CA LEU A 57 6.39 -12.03 3.75
C LEU A 57 6.11 -13.03 2.63
N ILE A 58 4.89 -13.54 2.57
CA ILE A 58 4.39 -14.39 1.50
C ILE A 58 3.28 -13.63 0.79
N PHE A 59 3.40 -13.51 -0.53
CA PHE A 59 2.43 -12.91 -1.42
C PHE A 59 1.75 -14.04 -2.17
N THR A 60 0.49 -14.32 -1.86
CA THR A 60 -0.29 -15.35 -2.52
C THR A 60 -1.29 -14.68 -3.46
N PRO A 61 -1.26 -14.98 -4.77
CA PRO A 61 -2.23 -14.40 -5.70
C PRO A 61 -3.65 -14.83 -5.33
N GLU A 62 -4.60 -13.92 -5.51
CA GLU A 62 -6.01 -14.24 -5.42
C GLU A 62 -6.47 -14.92 -6.72
N GLY A 63 -7.11 -16.08 -6.59
CA GLY A 63 -7.59 -16.88 -7.73
C GLY A 63 -7.16 -18.34 -7.66
N GLU A 64 -7.27 -19.04 -8.79
CA GLU A 64 -7.01 -20.48 -8.89
C GLU A 64 -5.51 -20.82 -8.90
N ASN A 65 -4.67 -19.96 -9.48
CA ASN A 65 -3.23 -20.23 -9.59
C ASN A 65 -2.44 -19.80 -8.36
N LYS A 66 -2.56 -20.56 -7.27
CA LYS A 66 -1.78 -20.32 -6.03
C LYS A 66 -0.29 -20.68 -6.16
N GLU A 67 0.14 -21.26 -7.28
CA GLU A 67 1.54 -21.61 -7.52
C GLU A 67 2.42 -20.39 -7.85
N ASP A 68 1.81 -19.30 -8.33
CA ASP A 68 2.47 -18.04 -8.68
C ASP A 68 2.68 -17.11 -7.47
N TRP A 69 2.99 -17.70 -6.31
CA TRP A 69 3.30 -16.95 -5.11
C TRP A 69 4.67 -16.29 -5.18
N ALA A 70 4.88 -15.26 -4.37
CA ALA A 70 6.16 -14.59 -4.20
C ALA A 70 6.47 -14.43 -2.71
N TYR A 71 7.72 -14.11 -2.39
CA TYR A 71 8.14 -13.88 -1.01
C TYR A 71 9.10 -12.71 -0.91
N ALA A 72 9.21 -12.16 0.29
CA ALA A 72 10.16 -11.11 0.60
C ALA A 72 10.71 -11.31 2.00
N ILE A 73 11.93 -10.83 2.26
CA ILE A 73 12.53 -10.83 3.59
C ILE A 73 12.77 -9.39 4.00
N THR A 74 12.29 -9.03 5.18
CA THR A 74 12.48 -7.68 5.72
C THR A 74 13.85 -7.50 6.36
N ASP A 75 14.45 -6.34 6.13
CA ASP A 75 15.71 -5.93 6.72
C ASP A 75 15.54 -5.23 8.08
N GLY A 76 16.63 -4.65 8.59
CA GLY A 76 16.64 -3.93 9.86
C GLY A 76 15.82 -2.64 9.90
N GLU A 77 15.34 -2.13 8.76
CA GLU A 77 14.49 -0.93 8.64
C GLU A 77 13.04 -1.28 8.23
N GLY A 78 12.76 -2.58 8.09
CA GLY A 78 11.50 -3.12 7.59
C GLY A 78 11.32 -2.95 6.09
N LYS A 79 12.39 -2.64 5.36
CA LYS A 79 12.38 -2.62 3.89
C LYS A 79 12.53 -4.04 3.37
N PHE A 80 11.99 -4.31 2.19
CA PHE A 80 12.06 -5.61 1.56
C PHE A 80 12.10 -5.51 0.03
N LEU A 81 12.59 -6.58 -0.59
CA LEU A 81 12.51 -6.83 -2.03
C LEU A 81 11.74 -8.12 -2.25
N VAL A 82 10.80 -8.10 -3.18
CA VAL A 82 9.98 -9.27 -3.50
C VAL A 82 10.65 -10.12 -4.56
N PHE A 83 10.63 -11.44 -4.34
CA PHE A 83 11.17 -12.46 -5.21
C PHE A 83 10.03 -13.41 -5.59
N ALA A 84 9.80 -13.60 -6.89
CA ALA A 84 8.83 -14.56 -7.38
C ALA A 84 9.27 -15.99 -7.04
N SER A 85 8.32 -16.93 -6.91
CA SER A 85 8.67 -18.35 -6.81
C SER A 85 9.40 -18.79 -8.09
N ALA A 86 10.24 -19.82 -7.96
CA ALA A 86 11.00 -20.35 -9.10
C ALA A 86 10.12 -20.84 -10.26
N ARG A 87 8.84 -21.16 -10.00
CA ARG A 87 7.87 -21.56 -11.02
C ARG A 87 7.27 -20.37 -11.77
N ALA A 88 7.02 -19.26 -11.08
CA ALA A 88 6.36 -18.09 -11.65
C ALA A 88 7.25 -17.30 -12.62
N GLY A 89 8.57 -17.33 -12.42
CA GLY A 89 9.53 -16.50 -13.13
C GLY A 89 9.46 -15.04 -12.68
N ASP A 90 8.29 -14.41 -12.82
CA ASP A 90 7.98 -13.03 -12.44
C ASP A 90 6.63 -12.92 -11.71
N MET A 91 6.47 -11.85 -10.92
CA MET A 91 5.15 -11.52 -10.37
C MET A 91 4.24 -10.94 -11.45
N MET A 92 3.07 -11.55 -11.61
CA MET A 92 2.05 -11.04 -12.52
C MET A 92 1.23 -9.91 -11.87
N PRO A 93 0.73 -8.94 -12.64
CA PRO A 93 -0.23 -7.97 -12.13
C PRO A 93 -1.49 -8.69 -11.62
N GLY A 94 -2.01 -8.27 -10.46
CA GLY A 94 -3.14 -8.95 -9.83
C GLY A 94 -3.33 -8.55 -8.38
N VAL A 95 -4.32 -9.16 -7.72
CA VAL A 95 -4.53 -9.00 -6.28
C VAL A 95 -3.76 -10.09 -5.55
N TYR A 96 -3.04 -9.71 -4.50
CA TYR A 96 -2.25 -10.62 -3.66
C TYR A 96 -2.67 -10.47 -2.21
N ARG A 97 -2.91 -11.59 -1.54
CA ARG A 97 -3.00 -11.68 -0.07
C ARG A 97 -1.59 -11.79 0.50
N ILE A 98 -1.35 -11.09 1.60
CA ILE A 98 -0.04 -11.03 2.23
C ILE A 98 -0.13 -11.64 3.62
N ALA A 99 0.78 -12.57 3.93
CA ALA A 99 0.95 -13.11 5.26
C ALA A 99 2.42 -13.07 5.66
N LEU A 100 2.66 -12.97 6.97
CA LEU A 100 3.98 -13.14 7.54
C LEU A 100 4.16 -14.63 7.87
N ARG A 101 5.39 -15.15 7.85
CA ARG A 101 5.69 -16.48 8.39
C ARG A 101 6.34 -16.33 9.75
N LYS A 102 5.92 -17.14 10.74
CA LYS A 102 6.66 -17.32 11.98
C LYS A 102 8.00 -17.92 11.64
N ASP A 103 9.07 -17.32 12.15
CA ASP A 103 10.45 -17.66 11.86
C ASP A 103 10.67 -19.18 11.91
N GLY A 104 10.91 -19.77 10.74
CA GLY A 104 10.96 -21.22 10.56
C GLY A 104 11.56 -21.64 9.22
N LEU A 105 11.53 -20.78 8.20
CA LEU A 105 12.38 -20.96 7.02
C LEU A 105 13.73 -20.29 7.26
N VAL A 106 14.65 -21.11 7.78
CA VAL A 106 16.09 -20.93 7.62
C VAL A 106 16.33 -20.71 6.12
N ALA A 107 16.81 -19.52 5.73
CA ALA A 107 17.37 -19.32 4.41
C ALA A 107 18.48 -20.37 4.20
N PRO A 108 18.64 -20.95 3.00
CA PRO A 108 19.71 -21.90 2.75
C PRO A 108 21.05 -21.34 3.22
N ASP A 109 21.76 -22.21 3.92
CA ASP A 109 22.92 -21.96 4.75
C ASP A 109 24.08 -21.32 3.96
N ASN A 110 24.26 -20.01 4.16
CA ASN A 110 25.44 -19.28 3.73
C ASN A 110 26.34 -18.95 4.94
N GLY A 111 26.42 -19.80 5.96
CA GLY A 111 27.43 -19.75 7.05
C GLY A 111 27.53 -18.49 7.93
N ALA A 112 26.81 -17.41 7.62
CA ALA A 112 27.04 -16.08 8.20
C ALA A 112 25.98 -15.65 9.23
N MET A 113 25.11 -16.55 9.69
CA MET A 113 23.88 -16.16 10.40
C MET A 113 23.71 -16.79 11.80
N LYS A 114 24.79 -16.97 12.57
CA LYS A 114 24.68 -17.42 13.98
C LYS A 114 24.21 -16.33 14.94
N ASP A 115 24.38 -15.05 14.62
CA ASP A 115 24.03 -13.94 15.54
C ASP A 115 22.66 -13.31 15.29
N ARG A 116 21.90 -13.80 14.31
CA ARG A 116 20.65 -13.15 13.89
C ARG A 116 19.42 -13.51 14.74
N ARG A 117 19.57 -14.42 15.71
CA ARG A 117 18.53 -14.79 16.68
C ARG A 117 18.27 -13.72 17.75
N ALA A 118 19.08 -12.65 17.79
CA ALA A 118 18.82 -11.47 18.61
C ALA A 118 17.73 -10.55 18.02
N ALA A 119 17.02 -11.00 16.98
CA ALA A 119 16.08 -10.23 16.19
C ALA A 119 14.73 -10.05 16.89
N TRP A 120 14.40 -8.77 17.12
CA TRP A 120 13.09 -8.23 17.50
C TRP A 120 12.70 -8.38 18.99
N ARG A 121 12.83 -7.26 19.73
CA ARG A 121 12.16 -7.00 21.02
C ARG A 121 10.84 -6.22 20.85
N GLY A 122 10.37 -6.07 19.61
CA GLY A 122 9.02 -5.55 19.34
C GLY A 122 8.03 -6.64 19.73
N GLY A 123 6.95 -6.29 20.43
CA GLY A 123 5.96 -7.26 20.90
C GLY A 123 5.54 -8.23 19.79
N GLU A 124 5.22 -9.46 20.17
CA GLU A 124 4.79 -10.51 19.25
C GLU A 124 3.66 -9.95 18.35
N LEU A 125 3.83 -10.06 17.03
CA LEU A 125 2.80 -9.66 16.09
C LEU A 125 1.54 -10.48 16.38
N PRO A 126 0.34 -9.88 16.33
CA PRO A 126 -0.91 -10.61 16.44
C PRO A 126 -0.94 -11.81 15.49
N GLY A 127 -1.38 -12.96 16.01
CA GLY A 127 -1.42 -14.24 15.28
C GLY A 127 -2.06 -14.16 13.90
N ARG A 128 -3.05 -13.28 13.72
CA ARG A 128 -3.77 -13.06 12.45
C ARG A 128 -2.88 -12.71 11.27
N PHE A 129 -1.78 -11.98 11.50
CA PHE A 129 -0.88 -11.57 10.42
C PHE A 129 -0.08 -12.75 9.84
N TYR A 130 -0.12 -13.92 10.49
CA TYR A 130 0.54 -15.13 10.03
C TYR A 130 -0.35 -16.05 9.17
N ASP A 131 -1.60 -15.65 8.93
CA ASP A 131 -2.57 -16.40 8.12
C ASP A 131 -3.01 -15.53 6.95
N ALA A 132 -2.81 -15.96 5.71
CA ALA A 132 -3.13 -15.18 4.52
C ALA A 132 -4.62 -14.91 4.35
N ASP A 133 -5.48 -15.79 4.89
CA ASP A 133 -6.93 -15.64 4.79
C ASP A 133 -7.50 -14.75 5.90
N HIS A 134 -6.75 -14.56 6.99
CA HIS A 134 -7.18 -13.78 8.16
C HIS A 134 -6.30 -12.55 8.46
N SER A 135 -5.24 -12.31 7.68
CA SER A 135 -4.33 -11.18 7.92
C SER A 135 -4.99 -9.83 7.66
N GLY A 136 -5.99 -9.80 6.77
CA GLY A 136 -6.56 -8.57 6.24
C GLY A 136 -5.59 -7.75 5.38
N ILE A 137 -4.39 -8.27 5.12
CA ILE A 137 -3.37 -7.58 4.33
C ILE A 137 -3.50 -8.07 2.89
N TRP A 138 -3.76 -7.14 1.98
CA TRP A 138 -3.75 -7.40 0.55
C TRP A 138 -3.13 -6.23 -0.19
N THR A 139 -2.69 -6.50 -1.41
CA THR A 139 -2.20 -5.46 -2.32
C THR A 139 -2.66 -5.77 -3.73
N LYS A 140 -2.94 -4.72 -4.51
CA LYS A 140 -3.16 -4.84 -5.94
C LYS A 140 -1.88 -4.42 -6.65
N LEU A 141 -1.25 -5.37 -7.32
CA LEU A 141 -0.06 -5.14 -8.12
C LEU A 141 -0.43 -4.73 -9.53
N GLU A 142 0.02 -3.55 -9.94
CA GLU A 142 -0.10 -3.05 -11.32
C GLU A 142 1.20 -3.29 -12.10
N ARG A 143 1.12 -3.26 -13.43
CA ARG A 143 2.28 -3.50 -14.33
C ARG A 143 3.47 -2.56 -14.07
N SER A 144 3.21 -1.36 -13.57
CA SER A 144 4.23 -0.33 -13.32
C SER A 144 4.55 -0.13 -11.84
N ALA A 145 3.94 -0.91 -10.94
CA ALA A 145 4.13 -0.73 -9.51
C ALA A 145 5.47 -1.34 -9.07
N CYS A 146 6.41 -0.49 -8.70
CA CYS A 146 7.73 -0.88 -8.22
C CYS A 146 7.89 -0.76 -6.69
N TRP A 147 6.91 -0.17 -5.99
CA TRP A 147 6.99 0.09 -4.56
C TRP A 147 5.64 -0.07 -3.83
N ILE A 148 5.64 -0.68 -2.64
CA ILE A 148 4.48 -0.75 -1.75
C ILE A 148 4.83 -0.39 -0.30
N ARG A 149 3.85 0.12 0.45
CA ARG A 149 3.96 0.39 1.89
C ARG A 149 2.87 -0.38 2.63
N ILE A 150 3.27 -1.13 3.65
CA ILE A 150 2.37 -1.92 4.49
C ILE A 150 2.46 -1.39 5.92
N ASP A 151 1.38 -0.79 6.41
CA ASP A 151 1.32 -0.29 7.79
C ASP A 151 0.31 -1.12 8.59
N LEU A 152 0.83 -2.07 9.37
CA LEU A 152 0.04 -2.92 10.25
C LEU A 152 -0.34 -2.15 11.52
N ARG A 153 -1.56 -2.37 12.01
CA ARG A 153 -2.07 -1.79 13.26
C ARG A 153 -2.88 -2.80 14.05
N ASP A 154 -2.96 -2.59 15.36
CA ASP A 154 -3.97 -3.26 16.17
C ASP A 154 -5.35 -2.66 15.88
N GLU A 155 -6.33 -3.52 15.66
CA GLU A 155 -7.71 -3.06 15.39
C GLU A 155 -8.40 -2.50 16.64
N SER A 156 -7.81 -2.69 17.82
CA SER A 156 -8.34 -2.17 19.08
C SER A 156 -8.38 -0.64 19.18
N GLU A 157 -7.64 0.08 18.32
CA GLU A 157 -7.64 1.56 18.35
C GLU A 157 -8.60 2.21 17.36
N SER A 158 -9.14 1.46 16.38
CA SER A 158 -9.98 2.04 15.32
C SER A 158 -11.48 2.02 15.67
N GLY A 159 -11.88 1.32 16.73
CA GLY A 159 -13.29 1.10 17.09
C GLY A 159 -13.87 2.02 18.18
N SER A 160 -13.06 2.87 18.82
CA SER A 160 -13.51 3.66 19.99
C SER A 160 -13.93 5.10 19.67
N ALA A 161 -13.72 5.59 18.44
CA ALA A 161 -14.01 6.99 18.09
C ALA A 161 -15.40 7.23 17.47
N GLU A 162 -16.14 6.19 17.05
CA GLU A 162 -17.44 6.36 16.38
C GLU A 162 -18.66 5.96 17.22
N ARG A 163 -18.49 5.46 18.46
CA ARG A 163 -19.62 5.10 19.33
C ARG A 163 -20.06 6.18 20.32
N GLU A 164 -19.40 7.33 20.37
CA GLU A 164 -19.71 8.42 21.31
C GLU A 164 -20.31 9.66 20.61
N THR A 165 -21.24 9.47 19.66
CA THR A 165 -22.01 10.61 19.12
C THR A 165 -23.51 10.34 18.95
N ASP A 166 -23.99 9.10 19.12
CA ASP A 166 -25.38 8.76 18.78
C ASP A 166 -26.33 8.55 19.98
N LEU A 167 -25.84 8.64 21.23
CA LEU A 167 -26.68 8.49 22.42
C LEU A 167 -27.35 9.78 22.92
N SER A 168 -27.11 10.93 22.27
CA SER A 168 -27.72 12.22 22.67
C SER A 168 -28.97 12.61 21.87
N ARG A 169 -29.47 11.80 20.92
CA ARG A 169 -30.62 12.18 20.06
C ARG A 169 -31.94 11.44 20.33
N ALA A 170 -32.03 10.63 21.40
CA ALA A 170 -33.29 10.00 21.81
C ALA A 170 -34.04 10.80 22.89
N GLY A 171 -34.02 12.14 22.80
CA GLY A 171 -34.72 13.03 23.72
C GLY A 171 -35.76 13.88 23.00
N ARG A 172 -37.03 13.57 23.26
CA ARG A 172 -38.27 14.36 23.03
C ARG A 172 -38.98 14.15 21.68
N GLY A 173 -40.05 13.38 21.78
CA GLY A 173 -41.15 13.35 20.82
C GLY A 173 -42.29 12.48 21.33
N LEU A 174 -42.83 12.80 22.51
CA LEU A 174 -44.11 12.23 22.96
C LEU A 174 -45.21 12.73 22.01
N PRO A 175 -45.93 11.85 21.28
CA PRO A 175 -47.15 12.27 20.61
C PRO A 175 -48.28 12.50 21.64
N PRO A 176 -49.19 13.45 21.36
CA PRO A 176 -50.26 13.82 22.28
C PRO A 176 -51.29 12.69 22.46
N ARG A 177 -51.82 12.61 23.69
CA ARG A 177 -53.00 11.83 24.06
C ARG A 177 -54.24 12.47 23.43
N ASP A 178 -54.85 11.80 22.46
CA ASP A 178 -56.25 12.07 22.11
C ASP A 178 -57.18 11.22 22.97
N THR A 179 -58.13 11.92 23.58
CA THR A 179 -59.14 11.43 24.52
C THR A 179 -60.40 10.97 23.76
N PRO A 180 -61.25 10.12 24.37
CA PRO A 180 -62.41 9.53 23.70
C PRO A 180 -63.61 10.49 23.74
N GLY A 181 -64.21 10.77 22.58
CA GLY A 181 -65.49 11.45 22.45
C GLY A 181 -66.52 10.52 21.81
N GLY A 182 -67.49 10.07 22.60
CA GLY A 182 -68.67 9.33 22.12
C GLY A 182 -69.75 10.24 21.52
N VAL A 183 -70.98 9.70 21.48
CA VAL A 183 -72.25 10.27 20.97
C VAL A 183 -72.38 10.04 19.44
N THR A 184 -73.36 9.30 18.89
CA THR A 184 -74.70 8.83 19.31
C THR A 184 -75.06 7.58 18.51
#